data_AF-A0A2H0YLI6-F1
#
_entry.id   AF-A0A2H0YLI6-F1
#
_cell.length_a   1.000
_cell.length_b   1.000
_cell.length_c   1.000
_cell.angle_alpha   90.00
_cell.angle_beta   90.00
_cell.angle_gamma   90.00
#
_symmetry.space_group_name_H-M   'P 1'
#
loop_
_entity.id
_entity.type
_entity.pdbx_description
1 polymer ?
#
loop_
_entity_poly.entity_id
_entity_poly.type
_entity_poly.pdbx_seq_one_letter_code
_entity_poly.pdbx_strand_id
1 'polypeptide(L)'
;MKKTLLFLISLLVFGSFLAEKANAGASDNVWGWAYSENIGWISFNSTNTGAAVNYGVNIASSTGIFSGYAWSRGTDADIGGVGWISFADYNGDGVVNSSDNICPSGTCQAKLDFGTNEVSGWARALTATSSPGGWDGWIRLRDTTYGVSLNPATKEFEGWAAGWDDTTSTAVIGWISFNHKNCDIDGDGTMETGEGTTGCPPVGTSIPTYKVLAQVNSSPSATPLPVSSDDYCDYTYPPVWLSWNFNDHGDTQSAYQVQTATNLSFTPTTTDITASTTATTSTPILPYSTGYSTDYYWRVKVWDSQGASSNWATGSPFTIYHAYPSVDFSRTPAKPAVGEIVNFTDDSTCYDDVSNGGPCNTNDSFRWDFLPDGNPASSRVQNPTTTFASTGSKTVKLKVTDSDNFSCPGQKILNAQSRLPEWKEIKPF
;
A
#
# COMPACT_ATOMS: atom_id res chain seq x y z
N MET A 1 61.73 -47.30 -22.20
CA MET A 1 60.56 -47.31 -21.29
C MET A 1 60.71 -46.19 -20.29
N LYS A 2 60.07 -45.03 -20.52
CA LYS A 2 60.02 -43.93 -19.55
C LYS A 2 58.57 -43.82 -19.07
N LYS A 3 58.33 -44.20 -17.82
CA LYS A 3 57.04 -44.05 -17.14
C LYS A 3 56.98 -42.65 -16.52
N THR A 4 55.86 -42.01 -16.80
CA THR A 4 55.39 -40.69 -16.36
C THR A 4 55.33 -40.58 -14.84
N LEU A 5 55.79 -39.44 -14.30
CA LEU A 5 55.33 -38.94 -13.00
C LEU A 5 55.21 -37.42 -13.10
N LEU A 6 53.99 -36.95 -13.41
CA LEU A 6 53.60 -35.55 -13.31
C LEU A 6 53.36 -35.26 -11.83
N PHE A 7 54.10 -34.31 -11.26
CA PHE A 7 53.86 -33.77 -9.92
C PHE A 7 52.66 -32.81 -10.00
N LEU A 8 51.50 -33.21 -9.49
CA LEU A 8 50.41 -32.27 -9.18
C LEU A 8 50.76 -31.57 -7.87
N ILE A 9 51.06 -30.27 -7.94
CA ILE A 9 51.12 -29.40 -6.77
C ILE A 9 49.68 -29.10 -6.35
N SER A 10 49.22 -29.79 -5.31
CA SER A 10 47.99 -29.44 -4.59
C SER A 10 48.25 -28.18 -3.77
N LEU A 11 47.88 -27.02 -4.32
CA LEU A 11 47.81 -25.76 -3.57
C LEU A 11 46.58 -25.82 -2.66
N LEU A 12 46.76 -26.31 -1.44
CA LEU A 12 45.76 -26.21 -0.37
C LEU A 12 45.70 -24.74 0.06
N VAL A 13 44.82 -23.97 -0.56
CA VAL A 13 44.38 -22.67 -0.05
C VAL A 13 43.61 -22.98 1.23
N PHE A 14 44.28 -22.84 2.37
CA PHE A 14 43.59 -22.65 3.65
C PHE A 14 42.88 -21.30 3.55
N GLY A 15 41.67 -21.31 2.99
CA GLY A 15 40.72 -20.24 3.16
C GLY A 15 40.36 -20.22 4.64
N SER A 16 41.01 -19.34 5.40
CA SER A 16 40.45 -18.83 6.63
C SER A 16 39.17 -18.10 6.26
N PHE A 17 38.07 -18.84 6.15
CA PHE A 17 36.74 -18.30 6.35
C PHE A 17 36.67 -17.93 7.84
N LEU A 18 37.25 -16.79 8.19
CA LEU A 18 36.72 -16.02 9.29
C LEU A 18 35.30 -15.67 8.83
N ALA A 19 34.33 -16.37 9.39
CA ALA A 19 32.94 -15.97 9.30
C ALA A 19 32.89 -14.48 9.63
N GLU A 20 32.33 -13.68 8.72
CA GLU A 20 32.01 -12.29 9.01
C GLU A 20 31.23 -12.28 10.32
N LYS A 21 31.80 -11.70 11.37
CA LYS A 21 31.01 -11.24 12.50
C LYS A 21 29.94 -10.35 11.89
N ALA A 22 28.67 -10.63 12.16
CA ALA A 22 27.58 -9.71 11.84
C ALA A 22 27.78 -8.43 12.66
N ASN A 23 28.67 -7.57 12.17
CA ASN A 23 28.93 -6.25 12.70
C ASN A 23 27.80 -5.37 12.20
N ALA A 24 27.04 -4.84 13.16
CA ALA A 24 26.16 -3.72 12.92
C ALA A 24 26.93 -2.57 12.24
N GLY A 25 26.28 -1.89 11.29
CA GLY A 25 26.93 -0.96 10.36
C GLY A 25 26.46 0.47 10.55
N ALA A 26 27.22 1.42 9.99
CA ALA A 26 26.84 2.84 9.95
C ALA A 26 25.51 3.11 9.20
N SER A 27 24.98 2.11 8.47
CA SER A 27 23.71 2.15 7.75
C SER A 27 22.49 1.75 8.59
N ASP A 28 22.67 1.35 9.85
CA ASP A 28 21.58 0.91 10.71
C ASP A 28 20.64 2.07 11.09
N ASN A 29 19.36 1.77 11.23
CA ASN A 29 18.29 2.77 11.26
C ASN A 29 17.88 3.26 12.66
N VAL A 30 18.63 2.90 13.69
CA VAL A 30 18.52 3.48 15.04
C VAL A 30 19.81 4.19 15.38
N TRP A 31 19.69 5.42 15.88
CA TRP A 31 20.82 6.24 16.26
C TRP A 31 20.47 7.15 17.42
N GLY A 32 21.48 7.74 18.02
CA GLY A 32 21.36 8.72 19.09
C GLY A 32 21.96 8.19 20.38
N TRP A 33 21.52 8.77 21.48
CA TRP A 33 22.02 8.51 22.81
C TRP A 33 20.88 8.30 23.79
N ALA A 34 21.00 7.25 24.60
CA ALA A 34 20.23 7.08 25.83
C ALA A 34 21.15 7.31 27.04
N TYR A 35 20.55 7.54 28.20
CA TYR A 35 21.28 7.76 29.44
C TYR A 35 20.82 6.80 30.54
N SER A 36 21.74 6.34 31.36
CA SER A 36 21.48 5.66 32.62
C SER A 36 22.31 6.31 33.72
N GLU A 37 21.72 6.45 34.90
CA GLU A 37 22.37 6.97 36.11
C GLU A 37 23.53 6.09 36.60
N ASN A 38 23.49 4.78 36.33
CA ASN A 38 24.47 3.83 36.85
C ASN A 38 25.59 3.51 35.86
N ILE A 39 25.35 3.65 34.56
CA ILE A 39 26.32 3.26 33.51
C ILE A 39 26.63 4.35 32.50
N GLY A 40 25.99 5.51 32.63
CA GLY A 40 26.20 6.69 31.80
C GLY A 40 25.62 6.56 30.39
N TRP A 41 26.34 7.10 29.41
CA TRP A 41 25.86 7.22 28.03
C TRP A 41 25.85 5.89 27.28
N ILE A 42 24.75 5.63 26.58
CA ILE A 42 24.56 4.49 25.69
C ILE A 42 24.37 5.01 24.26
N SER A 43 25.31 4.68 23.39
CA SER A 43 25.30 5.04 21.98
C SER A 43 24.65 3.94 21.14
N PHE A 44 23.68 4.28 20.30
CA PHE A 44 22.99 3.32 19.44
C PHE A 44 23.63 3.16 18.06
N ASN A 45 24.61 4.00 17.70
CA ASN A 45 25.28 3.93 16.39
C ASN A 45 26.67 4.56 16.44
N SER A 46 27.65 3.95 15.76
CA SER A 46 29.04 4.43 15.70
C SER A 46 29.19 5.77 14.96
N THR A 47 28.24 6.13 14.10
CA THR A 47 28.24 7.43 13.39
C THR A 47 28.14 8.61 14.36
N ASN A 48 27.57 8.41 15.55
CA ASN A 48 27.44 9.46 16.57
C ASN A 48 28.67 9.61 17.48
N THR A 49 29.61 8.67 17.43
CA THR A 49 30.77 8.62 18.32
C THR A 49 32.10 8.83 17.61
N GLY A 50 32.13 8.74 16.27
CA GLY A 50 33.38 8.72 15.51
C GLY A 50 34.28 7.53 15.86
N ALA A 51 33.68 6.43 16.36
CA ALA A 51 34.41 5.26 16.83
C ALA A 51 35.17 4.55 15.68
N ALA A 52 36.30 3.93 16.02
CA ALA A 52 37.11 3.17 15.06
C ALA A 52 36.48 1.82 14.66
N VAL A 53 35.44 1.38 15.38
CA VAL A 53 34.68 0.16 15.11
C VAL A 53 33.27 0.54 14.73
N ASN A 54 32.79 0.03 13.60
CA ASN A 54 31.40 0.23 13.15
C ASN A 54 30.46 -0.63 14.00
N TYR A 55 29.41 -0.01 14.51
CA TYR A 55 28.30 -0.66 15.22
C TYR A 55 27.02 0.16 15.07
N GLY A 56 25.88 -0.46 15.36
CA GLY A 56 24.55 0.11 15.16
C GLY A 56 23.45 -0.79 15.70
N VAL A 57 22.29 -0.20 15.96
CA VAL A 57 21.07 -0.95 16.24
C VAL A 57 20.15 -0.77 15.05
N ASN A 58 19.57 -1.87 14.57
CA ASN A 58 18.69 -1.88 13.41
C ASN A 58 17.34 -2.51 13.75
N ILE A 59 16.27 -1.88 13.29
CA ILE A 59 14.89 -2.37 13.36
C ILE A 59 14.47 -2.79 11.96
N ALA A 60 14.15 -4.07 11.78
CA ALA A 60 13.67 -4.57 10.50
C ALA A 60 12.30 -3.95 10.15
N SER A 61 12.23 -3.21 9.04
CA SER A 61 11.01 -2.51 8.60
C SER A 61 9.79 -3.41 8.34
N SER A 62 10.02 -4.70 8.06
CA SER A 62 8.96 -5.67 7.79
C SER A 62 8.40 -6.36 9.03
N THR A 63 9.14 -6.38 10.14
CA THR A 63 8.78 -7.19 11.33
C THR A 63 8.88 -6.42 12.65
N GLY A 64 9.54 -5.27 12.66
CA GLY A 64 9.83 -4.49 13.88
C GLY A 64 10.91 -5.12 14.76
N ILE A 65 11.55 -6.21 14.35
CA ILE A 65 12.56 -6.92 15.13
C ILE A 65 13.85 -6.10 15.20
N PHE A 66 14.39 -5.94 16.41
CA PHE A 66 15.68 -5.30 16.64
C PHE A 66 16.84 -6.28 16.40
N SER A 67 17.99 -5.73 16.04
CA SER A 67 19.23 -6.44 15.80
C SER A 67 20.42 -5.51 15.99
N GLY A 68 21.63 -6.08 16.07
CA GLY A 68 22.86 -5.31 16.23
C GLY A 68 23.20 -4.98 17.69
N TYR A 69 24.05 -3.96 17.86
CA TYR A 69 24.69 -3.64 19.12
C TYR A 69 24.71 -2.14 19.39
N ALA A 70 24.37 -1.78 20.63
CA ALA A 70 24.68 -0.48 21.21
C ALA A 70 25.98 -0.56 22.03
N TRP A 71 26.56 0.60 22.31
CA TRP A 71 27.79 0.72 23.09
C TRP A 71 27.60 1.67 24.27
N SER A 72 27.79 1.15 25.48
CA SER A 72 27.85 1.95 26.70
C SER A 72 29.29 2.28 27.05
N ARG A 73 29.58 3.57 27.23
CA ARG A 73 30.85 4.04 27.76
C ARG A 73 30.60 4.84 29.04
N GLY A 74 31.38 4.52 30.07
CA GLY A 74 31.46 5.29 31.30
C GLY A 74 31.78 6.76 31.06
N THR A 75 31.15 7.64 31.83
CA THR A 75 31.32 9.10 31.73
C THR A 75 32.39 9.67 32.64
N ASP A 76 32.90 8.87 33.58
CA ASP A 76 33.92 9.30 34.55
C ASP A 76 34.86 8.15 34.94
N ALA A 77 35.97 8.47 35.61
CA ALA A 77 36.92 7.46 36.10
C ALA A 77 36.29 6.43 37.05
N ASP A 78 35.15 6.78 37.67
CA ASP A 78 34.45 6.00 38.69
C ASP A 78 33.16 5.30 38.19
N ILE A 79 32.67 5.61 36.98
CA ILE A 79 31.50 4.93 36.39
C ILE A 79 31.99 4.09 35.20
N GLY A 80 32.20 2.79 35.43
CA GLY A 80 32.53 1.84 34.37
C GLY A 80 31.28 1.47 33.58
N GLY A 81 31.08 2.06 32.41
CA GLY A 81 30.00 1.64 31.50
C GLY A 81 30.06 0.14 31.17
N VAL A 82 28.98 -0.43 30.67
CA VAL A 82 28.84 -1.90 30.51
C VAL A 82 29.37 -2.45 29.18
N GLY A 83 29.93 -1.58 28.33
CA GLY A 83 30.43 -1.97 27.02
C GLY A 83 29.31 -2.35 26.05
N TRP A 84 29.46 -3.48 25.36
CA TRP A 84 28.53 -3.92 24.33
C TRP A 84 27.16 -4.32 24.91
N ILE A 85 26.11 -3.79 24.32
CA ILE A 85 24.71 -4.16 24.58
C ILE A 85 24.14 -4.75 23.29
N SER A 86 23.70 -6.00 23.32
CA SER A 86 23.15 -6.72 22.17
C SER A 86 21.62 -6.69 22.17
N PHE A 87 21.04 -6.60 20.97
CA PHE A 87 19.59 -6.66 20.74
C PHE A 87 19.14 -7.98 20.08
N ALA A 88 20.03 -8.95 19.87
CA ALA A 88 19.69 -10.24 19.28
C ALA A 88 20.66 -11.38 19.61
N ASP A 89 21.97 -11.13 19.58
CA ASP A 89 23.02 -12.09 19.97
C ASP A 89 23.29 -11.93 21.47
N TYR A 90 22.48 -12.59 22.30
CA TYR A 90 22.51 -12.42 23.74
C TYR A 90 23.58 -13.28 24.41
N ASN A 91 24.14 -14.27 23.72
CA ASN A 91 25.25 -15.07 24.26
C ASN A 91 26.63 -14.47 23.88
N GLY A 92 26.69 -13.58 22.89
CA GLY A 92 27.89 -12.87 22.45
C GLY A 92 28.82 -13.71 21.57
N ASP A 93 28.33 -14.79 20.96
CA ASP A 93 29.12 -15.71 20.12
C ASP A 93 29.28 -15.22 18.66
N GLY A 94 28.56 -14.15 18.29
CA GLY A 94 28.55 -13.53 16.97
C GLY A 94 27.46 -14.07 16.04
N VAL A 95 26.58 -14.97 16.49
CA VAL A 95 25.58 -15.66 15.67
C VAL A 95 24.21 -15.65 16.35
N VAL A 96 23.25 -14.91 15.77
CA VAL A 96 21.86 -14.93 16.24
C VAL A 96 21.20 -16.26 15.89
N ASN A 97 20.88 -17.08 16.89
CA ASN A 97 20.28 -18.40 16.73
C ASN A 97 19.42 -18.81 17.95
N SER A 98 18.95 -20.06 18.00
CA SER A 98 18.08 -20.54 19.08
C SER A 98 18.72 -20.51 20.47
N SER A 99 20.05 -20.49 20.56
CA SER A 99 20.78 -20.39 21.83
C SER A 99 20.70 -19.00 22.47
N ASP A 100 20.20 -18.00 21.74
CA ASP A 100 19.96 -16.65 22.26
C ASP A 100 18.62 -16.54 23.01
N ASN A 101 17.74 -17.54 22.95
CA ASN A 101 16.46 -17.50 23.65
C ASN A 101 16.59 -17.82 25.15
N ILE A 102 17.38 -17.01 25.85
CA ILE A 102 17.86 -17.22 27.23
C ILE A 102 17.49 -16.08 28.19
N CYS A 103 16.55 -15.21 27.79
CA CYS A 103 16.06 -14.12 28.63
C CYS A 103 15.29 -14.60 29.86
N PRO A 104 15.15 -13.76 30.90
CA PRO A 104 14.53 -14.17 32.16
C PRO A 104 13.06 -14.54 32.04
N SER A 105 12.31 -13.85 31.17
CA SER A 105 10.88 -14.11 30.97
C SER A 105 10.34 -13.56 29.65
N GLY A 106 9.18 -14.08 29.24
CA GLY A 106 8.48 -13.63 28.04
C GLY A 106 9.25 -13.92 26.76
N THR A 107 9.03 -13.08 25.75
CA THR A 107 9.74 -13.17 24.48
C THR A 107 11.07 -12.42 24.58
N CYS A 108 12.18 -13.09 24.32
CA CYS A 108 13.51 -12.48 24.42
C CYS A 108 13.71 -11.38 23.39
N GLN A 109 13.31 -11.65 22.16
CA GLN A 109 13.50 -10.79 21.01
C GLN A 109 12.95 -9.38 21.24
N ALA A 110 13.83 -8.39 21.18
CA ALA A 110 13.43 -6.99 21.15
C ALA A 110 12.64 -6.69 19.87
N LYS A 111 11.45 -6.09 20.02
CA LYS A 111 10.52 -5.86 18.91
C LYS A 111 9.69 -4.59 19.09
N LEU A 112 9.66 -3.75 18.06
CA LEU A 112 8.74 -2.63 17.90
C LEU A 112 7.44 -3.17 17.29
N ASP A 113 6.33 -2.99 17.99
CA ASP A 113 5.00 -3.29 17.46
C ASP A 113 4.49 -2.09 16.66
N PHE A 114 4.27 -2.24 15.35
CA PHE A 114 3.82 -1.13 14.49
C PHE A 114 2.37 -0.69 14.75
N GLY A 115 1.55 -1.53 15.40
CA GLY A 115 0.17 -1.17 15.73
C GLY A 115 0.07 -0.25 16.96
N THR A 116 0.93 -0.48 17.95
CA THR A 116 0.94 0.25 19.23
C THR A 116 2.09 1.24 19.35
N ASN A 117 3.10 1.13 18.48
CA ASN A 117 4.41 1.80 18.56
C ASN A 117 5.22 1.47 19.82
N GLU A 118 4.88 0.37 20.48
CA GLU A 118 5.50 -0.06 21.72
C GLU A 118 6.65 -1.03 21.45
N VAL A 119 7.76 -0.88 22.18
CA VAL A 119 8.88 -1.82 22.15
C VAL A 119 8.68 -2.86 23.25
N SER A 120 8.88 -4.12 22.91
CA SER A 120 8.82 -5.27 23.82
C SER A 120 10.13 -6.05 23.77
N GLY A 121 10.28 -7.03 24.67
CA GLY A 121 11.44 -7.92 24.73
C GLY A 121 12.63 -7.32 25.49
N TRP A 122 13.82 -7.82 25.16
CA TRP A 122 15.02 -7.61 25.96
C TRP A 122 16.23 -7.19 25.13
N ALA A 123 17.13 -6.46 25.76
CA ALA A 123 18.53 -6.29 25.33
C ALA A 123 19.44 -6.91 26.40
N ARG A 124 20.71 -7.16 26.07
CA ARG A 124 21.66 -7.72 27.04
C ARG A 124 23.04 -7.08 26.97
N ALA A 125 23.55 -6.64 28.10
CA ALA A 125 24.94 -6.25 28.26
C ALA A 125 25.85 -7.48 28.27
N LEU A 126 26.78 -7.55 27.31
CA LEU A 126 27.62 -8.72 27.11
C LEU A 126 28.74 -8.84 28.14
N THR A 127 29.10 -7.77 28.86
CA THR A 127 30.11 -7.85 29.93
C THR A 127 29.70 -8.86 31.03
N ALA A 128 28.39 -8.99 31.28
CA ALA A 128 27.83 -9.90 32.28
C ALA A 128 28.02 -11.38 31.93
N THR A 129 28.29 -11.73 30.66
CA THR A 129 28.59 -13.12 30.27
C THR A 129 30.00 -13.55 30.71
N SER A 130 30.88 -12.58 30.97
CA SER A 130 32.30 -12.79 31.27
C SER A 130 32.69 -12.59 32.74
N SER A 131 31.82 -11.99 33.55
CA SER A 131 32.05 -11.76 34.99
C SER A 131 30.90 -12.33 35.83
N PRO A 132 31.10 -13.42 36.59
CA PRO A 132 30.08 -14.07 37.42
C PRO A 132 29.80 -13.31 38.73
N GLY A 133 29.69 -11.97 38.64
CA GLY A 133 29.59 -11.06 39.78
C GLY A 133 28.17 -10.85 40.32
N GLY A 134 27.19 -11.65 39.89
CA GLY A 134 25.83 -11.63 40.45
C GLY A 134 24.80 -10.78 39.70
N TRP A 135 25.10 -10.25 38.52
CA TRP A 135 24.10 -9.63 37.63
C TRP A 135 24.11 -10.33 36.27
N ASP A 136 22.93 -10.54 35.69
CA ASP A 136 22.70 -11.42 34.54
C ASP A 136 22.80 -10.71 33.17
N GLY A 137 22.92 -9.39 33.17
CA GLY A 137 23.14 -8.56 31.99
C GLY A 137 21.87 -8.05 31.33
N TRP A 138 20.69 -8.45 31.79
CA TRP A 138 19.45 -8.23 31.05
C TRP A 138 18.89 -6.82 31.21
N ILE A 139 18.37 -6.29 30.10
CA ILE A 139 17.70 -5.00 30.02
C ILE A 139 16.31 -5.24 29.44
N ARG A 140 15.29 -5.03 30.25
CA ARG A 140 13.89 -5.16 29.84
C ARG A 140 13.43 -3.87 29.17
N LEU A 141 12.91 -3.98 27.95
CA LEU A 141 12.45 -2.81 27.19
C LEU A 141 10.99 -2.42 27.53
N ARG A 142 10.25 -3.31 28.20
CA ARG A 142 8.88 -3.06 28.65
C ARG A 142 8.42 -4.01 29.75
N ASP A 143 7.69 -3.44 30.71
CA ASP A 143 6.91 -4.13 31.73
C ASP A 143 5.47 -3.56 31.74
N THR A 144 4.68 -3.95 32.73
CA THR A 144 3.34 -3.44 33.04
C THR A 144 3.31 -1.99 33.50
N THR A 145 4.41 -1.47 34.06
CA THR A 145 4.47 -0.11 34.65
C THR A 145 5.37 0.87 33.90
N TYR A 146 6.19 0.39 32.96
CA TYR A 146 7.10 1.21 32.16
C TYR A 146 7.37 0.55 30.80
N GLY A 147 7.87 1.33 29.85
CA GLY A 147 8.38 0.78 28.61
C GLY A 147 8.85 1.84 27.63
N VAL A 148 9.52 1.38 26.58
CA VAL A 148 10.00 2.22 25.48
C VAL A 148 8.95 2.22 24.37
N SER A 149 8.67 3.39 23.77
CA SER A 149 7.80 3.53 22.60
C SER A 149 8.39 4.47 21.56
N LEU A 150 8.11 4.23 20.28
CA LEU A 150 8.52 5.13 19.20
C LEU A 150 7.43 6.15 18.93
N ASN A 151 7.75 7.43 18.94
CA ASN A 151 6.85 8.47 18.47
C ASN A 151 6.96 8.57 16.94
N PRO A 152 5.92 8.20 16.18
CA PRO A 152 6.01 8.15 14.72
C PRO A 152 6.12 9.54 14.07
N ALA A 153 5.73 10.61 14.76
CA ALA A 153 5.79 11.97 14.24
C ALA A 153 7.21 12.57 14.37
N THR A 154 7.84 12.39 15.53
CA THR A 154 9.19 12.92 15.80
C THR A 154 10.30 11.94 15.45
N LYS A 155 9.96 10.65 15.26
CA LYS A 155 10.88 9.52 15.11
C LYS A 155 11.74 9.28 16.36
N GLU A 156 11.33 9.81 17.51
CA GLU A 156 12.04 9.72 18.79
C GLU A 156 11.52 8.55 19.63
N PHE A 157 12.41 7.80 20.25
CA PHE A 157 12.03 6.89 21.33
C PHE A 157 11.76 7.66 22.62
N GLU A 158 10.72 7.25 23.32
CA GLU A 158 10.25 7.85 24.56
C GLU A 158 10.11 6.77 25.64
N GLY A 159 10.09 7.20 26.90
CA GLY A 159 9.94 6.31 28.05
C GLY A 159 11.26 5.67 28.51
N TRP A 160 11.13 4.56 29.25
CA TRP A 160 12.24 3.97 30.01
C TRP A 160 12.40 2.47 29.75
N ALA A 161 13.66 2.03 29.78
CA ALA A 161 14.03 0.63 29.94
C ALA A 161 14.78 0.41 31.26
N ALA A 162 15.13 -0.85 31.51
CA ALA A 162 15.26 -1.36 32.86
C ALA A 162 16.27 -2.49 32.97
N GLY A 163 17.39 -2.28 33.66
CA GLY A 163 18.38 -3.33 33.88
C GLY A 163 18.55 -3.69 35.36
N TRP A 164 17.54 -4.37 35.92
CA TRP A 164 17.57 -4.95 37.28
C TRP A 164 17.97 -6.42 37.27
N ASP A 165 18.56 -6.85 38.39
CA ASP A 165 18.50 -8.26 38.79
C ASP A 165 17.23 -8.49 39.63
N ASP A 166 16.27 -9.22 39.05
CA ASP A 166 15.00 -9.57 39.68
C ASP A 166 15.17 -10.41 40.96
N THR A 167 16.36 -10.99 41.20
CA THR A 167 16.66 -11.83 42.36
C THR A 167 17.30 -11.09 43.53
N THR A 168 17.99 -9.97 43.29
CA THR A 168 18.73 -9.25 44.35
C THR A 168 18.25 -7.81 44.57
N SER A 169 17.33 -7.28 43.75
CA SER A 169 16.90 -5.87 43.80
C SER A 169 18.06 -4.87 43.63
N THR A 170 19.22 -5.33 43.15
CA THR A 170 20.35 -4.47 42.81
C THR A 170 20.31 -4.18 41.32
N ALA A 171 20.47 -2.91 40.95
CA ALA A 171 20.38 -2.46 39.57
C ALA A 171 21.78 -2.09 39.08
N VAL A 172 22.46 -3.00 38.37
CA VAL A 172 23.78 -2.69 37.82
C VAL A 172 23.68 -1.66 36.69
N ILE A 173 22.64 -1.76 35.86
CA ILE A 173 22.34 -0.77 34.83
C ILE A 173 21.33 0.27 35.31
N GLY A 174 20.39 -0.10 36.19
CA GLY A 174 19.35 0.83 36.62
C GLY A 174 18.37 1.18 35.51
N TRP A 175 17.79 2.37 35.62
CA TRP A 175 16.88 2.90 34.61
C TRP A 175 17.67 3.43 33.42
N ILE A 176 17.07 3.28 32.23
CA ILE A 176 17.61 3.86 31.00
C ILE A 176 16.55 4.77 30.41
N SER A 177 16.87 6.05 30.29
CA SER A 177 16.05 7.04 29.62
C SER A 177 16.43 7.16 28.14
N PHE A 178 15.43 7.10 27.25
CA PHE A 178 15.64 7.18 25.79
C PHE A 178 15.57 8.60 25.22
N ASN A 179 15.12 9.59 25.99
CA ASN A 179 15.13 10.99 25.59
C ASN A 179 15.34 11.94 26.79
N HIS A 180 15.82 13.15 26.51
CA HIS A 180 16.04 14.17 27.55
C HIS A 180 14.75 14.66 28.21
N LYS A 181 13.60 14.65 27.50
CA LYS A 181 12.30 15.09 28.04
C LYS A 181 11.83 14.27 29.25
N ASN A 182 12.29 13.03 29.37
CA ASN A 182 12.08 12.21 30.54
C ASN A 182 12.73 12.81 31.80
N CYS A 183 13.80 13.59 31.63
CA CYS A 183 14.62 14.16 32.69
C CYS A 183 14.48 15.68 32.81
N ASP A 184 13.93 16.34 31.79
CA ASP A 184 13.76 17.80 31.63
C ASP A 184 12.31 18.04 31.21
N ILE A 185 11.40 18.02 32.18
CA ILE A 185 9.95 18.04 31.93
C ILE A 185 9.51 19.47 31.58
N ASP A 186 10.10 20.47 32.22
CA ASP A 186 9.77 21.88 31.99
C ASP A 186 10.54 22.52 30.81
N GLY A 187 11.59 21.87 30.33
CA GLY A 187 12.35 22.25 29.15
C GLY A 187 13.33 23.39 29.39
N ASP A 188 13.73 23.63 30.64
CA ASP A 188 14.67 24.69 31.00
C ASP A 188 16.15 24.29 30.80
N GLY A 189 16.40 23.00 30.54
CA GLY A 189 17.72 22.45 30.24
C GLY A 189 18.55 22.10 31.48
N THR A 190 17.95 22.12 32.66
CA THR A 190 18.56 21.67 33.92
C THR A 190 17.73 20.56 34.57
N MET A 191 18.31 19.85 35.54
CA MET A 191 17.63 18.78 36.28
C MET A 191 17.23 19.27 37.67
N GLU A 192 15.94 19.36 37.98
CA GLU A 192 15.42 19.87 39.25
C GLU A 192 14.78 18.79 40.12
N THR A 193 14.70 19.08 41.43
CA THR A 193 14.01 18.19 42.36
C THR A 193 12.51 18.11 42.04
N GLY A 194 12.04 16.93 41.65
CA GLY A 194 10.64 16.68 41.29
C GLY A 194 10.43 16.39 39.81
N GLU A 195 11.44 16.64 38.98
CA GLU A 195 11.52 16.19 37.59
C GLU A 195 12.11 14.78 37.54
N GLY A 196 11.79 13.99 36.50
CA GLY A 196 12.04 12.55 36.40
C GLY A 196 13.30 12.08 37.12
N THR A 197 13.17 11.64 38.38
CA THR A 197 14.34 11.46 39.27
C THR A 197 15.11 10.17 39.03
N THR A 198 14.66 9.37 38.08
CA THR A 198 14.97 7.95 37.96
C THR A 198 15.32 7.67 36.50
N GLY A 199 16.53 7.21 36.19
CA GLY A 199 17.00 7.15 34.79
C GLY A 199 17.82 8.35 34.32
N CYS A 200 18.04 9.34 35.19
CA CYS A 200 18.42 10.69 34.79
C CYS A 200 19.74 11.16 35.44
N PRO A 201 20.42 12.14 34.82
CA PRO A 201 21.60 12.78 35.41
C PRO A 201 21.29 13.38 36.82
N PRO A 202 22.31 13.57 37.68
CA PRO A 202 22.12 14.15 39.01
C PRO A 202 21.43 15.53 39.00
N VAL A 203 20.65 15.83 40.03
CA VAL A 203 20.01 17.15 40.25
C VAL A 203 21.05 18.27 40.15
N GLY A 204 20.71 19.35 39.44
CA GLY A 204 21.57 20.53 39.22
C GLY A 204 22.56 20.37 38.07
N THR A 205 22.52 19.25 37.33
CA THR A 205 23.29 19.11 36.09
C THR A 205 22.53 19.69 34.90
N SER A 206 23.27 20.25 33.94
CA SER A 206 22.71 20.60 32.64
C SER A 206 22.32 19.34 31.87
N ILE A 207 21.09 19.26 31.39
CA ILE A 207 20.61 18.11 30.63
C ILE A 207 20.94 18.34 29.16
N PRO A 208 21.83 17.55 28.55
CA PRO A 208 22.05 17.65 27.12
C PRO A 208 20.79 17.17 26.38
N THR A 209 20.53 17.68 25.18
CA THR A 209 19.37 17.35 24.36
C THR A 209 19.48 15.96 23.71
N TYR A 210 19.77 14.94 24.51
CA TYR A 210 19.91 13.57 24.05
C TYR A 210 18.57 12.97 23.67
N LYS A 211 18.62 12.03 22.73
CA LYS A 211 17.49 11.25 22.25
C LYS A 211 18.01 10.07 21.45
N VAL A 212 17.25 8.98 21.48
CA VAL A 212 17.36 7.90 20.52
C VAL A 212 16.30 8.10 19.46
N LEU A 213 16.70 8.02 18.20
CA LEU A 213 15.89 8.20 17.01
C LEU A 213 15.87 6.89 16.23
N ALA A 214 14.74 6.60 15.60
CA ALA A 214 14.65 5.51 14.63
C ALA A 214 13.82 5.92 13.42
N GLN A 215 14.39 5.68 12.24
CA GLN A 215 13.65 5.82 10.98
C GLN A 215 13.26 4.44 10.48
N VAL A 216 12.10 3.99 10.95
CA VAL A 216 11.46 2.76 10.49
C VAL A 216 10.31 3.16 9.58
N ASN A 217 10.47 2.92 8.28
CA ASN A 217 9.37 3.04 7.33
C ASN A 217 8.77 1.64 7.11
N SER A 218 7.57 1.40 7.61
CA SER A 218 6.87 0.13 7.34
C SER A 218 6.51 0.07 5.85
N SER A 219 6.51 -1.13 5.27
CA SER A 219 6.03 -1.25 3.89
C SER A 219 4.50 -1.14 3.87
N PRO A 220 3.93 -0.38 2.94
CA PRO A 220 2.49 -0.21 2.85
C PRO A 220 1.83 -1.49 2.34
N SER A 221 0.52 -1.52 2.45
CA SER A 221 -0.33 -2.58 1.91
C SER A 221 -1.48 -2.00 1.10
N ALA A 222 -1.92 -2.77 0.10
CA ALA A 222 -3.09 -2.45 -0.69
C ALA A 222 -4.09 -3.61 -0.61
N THR A 223 -5.36 -3.29 -0.40
CA THR A 223 -6.46 -4.25 -0.47
C THR A 223 -7.30 -3.95 -1.71
N PRO A 224 -7.19 -4.73 -2.79
CA PRO A 224 -7.98 -4.55 -4.01
C PRO A 224 -9.48 -4.57 -3.74
N LEU A 225 -10.22 -3.67 -4.38
CA LEU A 225 -11.68 -3.59 -4.35
C LEU A 225 -12.29 -4.21 -5.61
N PRO A 226 -13.61 -4.47 -5.63
CA PRO A 226 -14.30 -4.90 -6.84
C PRO A 226 -14.07 -3.93 -8.01
N VAL A 227 -13.89 -4.50 -9.20
CA VAL A 227 -13.72 -3.74 -10.45
C VAL A 227 -15.02 -3.01 -10.77
N SER A 228 -14.92 -1.76 -11.20
CA SER A 228 -16.07 -0.96 -11.63
C SER A 228 -15.90 -0.49 -13.07
N SER A 229 -17.02 -0.45 -13.80
CA SER A 229 -17.12 0.09 -15.16
C SER A 229 -18.32 1.01 -15.26
N ASP A 230 -18.21 2.08 -16.03
CA ASP A 230 -19.32 2.99 -16.33
C ASP A 230 -20.07 2.56 -17.61
N ASP A 231 -21.29 3.05 -17.78
CA ASP A 231 -22.01 2.98 -19.05
C ASP A 231 -21.23 3.72 -20.16
N TYR A 232 -21.03 3.10 -21.32
CA TYR A 232 -20.09 3.62 -22.33
C TYR A 232 -20.63 3.70 -23.76
N CYS A 233 -21.91 4.04 -23.93
CA CYS A 233 -22.59 4.13 -25.23
C CYS A 233 -21.91 4.94 -26.33
N ASP A 234 -21.03 5.88 -25.96
CA ASP A 234 -20.34 6.77 -26.89
C ASP A 234 -18.86 6.38 -27.11
N TYR A 235 -18.40 5.26 -26.52
CA TYR A 235 -17.02 4.81 -26.60
C TYR A 235 -16.94 3.42 -27.25
N THR A 236 -15.84 3.17 -27.96
CA THR A 236 -15.56 1.87 -28.57
C THR A 236 -15.26 0.79 -27.51
N TYR A 237 -14.84 1.18 -26.30
CA TYR A 237 -14.46 0.28 -25.21
C TYR A 237 -14.90 0.84 -23.85
N PRO A 238 -15.27 -0.03 -22.89
CA PRO A 238 -15.59 0.40 -21.53
C PRO A 238 -14.36 1.00 -20.85
N PRO A 239 -14.49 2.15 -20.17
CA PRO A 239 -13.51 2.53 -19.17
C PRO A 239 -13.62 1.59 -17.97
N VAL A 240 -12.53 0.87 -17.67
CA VAL A 240 -12.43 0.04 -16.48
C VAL A 240 -11.64 0.76 -15.40
N TRP A 241 -12.22 0.84 -14.20
CA TRP A 241 -11.58 1.45 -13.04
C TRP A 241 -11.17 0.38 -12.05
N LEU A 242 -9.89 0.41 -11.64
CA LEU A 242 -9.34 -0.47 -10.63
C LEU A 242 -9.06 0.37 -9.37
N SER A 243 -9.57 -0.07 -8.23
CA SER A 243 -9.47 0.67 -6.97
C SER A 243 -9.03 -0.23 -5.83
N TRP A 244 -8.45 0.36 -4.78
CA TRP A 244 -7.94 -0.37 -3.62
C TRP A 244 -8.08 0.48 -2.35
N ASN A 245 -8.00 -0.16 -1.19
CA ASN A 245 -7.76 0.53 0.08
C ASN A 245 -6.26 0.50 0.37
N PHE A 246 -5.67 1.68 0.56
CA PHE A 246 -4.29 1.83 1.04
C PHE A 246 -4.26 1.72 2.56
N ASN A 247 -3.29 0.99 3.11
CA ASN A 247 -3.07 0.89 4.54
C ASN A 247 -1.58 0.89 4.85
N ASP A 248 -1.16 1.86 5.66
CA ASP A 248 0.18 2.01 6.21
C ASP A 248 0.13 2.69 7.59
N HIS A 249 1.10 2.42 8.46
CA HIS A 249 1.13 2.91 9.83
C HIS A 249 1.61 4.36 9.93
N GLY A 250 0.69 5.29 9.67
CA GLY A 250 0.92 6.73 9.86
C GLY A 250 1.47 7.45 8.64
N ASP A 251 1.77 6.73 7.55
CA ASP A 251 2.11 7.32 6.27
C ASP A 251 0.92 7.31 5.29
N THR A 252 0.99 8.16 4.27
CA THR A 252 -0.04 8.27 3.23
C THR A 252 0.46 7.69 1.92
N GLN A 253 -0.42 7.29 1.01
CA GLN A 253 0.02 6.86 -0.32
C GLN A 253 0.67 8.02 -1.08
N SER A 254 1.78 7.76 -1.78
CA SER A 254 2.44 8.72 -2.66
C SER A 254 2.42 8.32 -4.14
N ALA A 255 2.30 7.03 -4.42
CA ALA A 255 2.30 6.49 -5.77
C ALA A 255 1.64 5.11 -5.84
N TYR A 256 1.29 4.71 -7.06
CA TYR A 256 0.86 3.35 -7.37
C TYR A 256 1.39 2.88 -8.72
N GLN A 257 1.40 1.56 -8.88
CA GLN A 257 1.59 0.86 -10.14
C GLN A 257 0.50 -0.20 -10.27
N VAL A 258 -0.21 -0.18 -11.39
CA VAL A 258 -1.29 -1.12 -11.70
C VAL A 258 -0.94 -1.86 -12.97
N GLN A 259 -1.02 -3.19 -12.91
CA GLN A 259 -0.82 -4.05 -14.07
C GLN A 259 -2.06 -4.87 -14.35
N THR A 260 -2.36 -5.05 -15.63
CA THR A 260 -3.35 -6.01 -16.12
C THR A 260 -2.67 -7.03 -17.03
N ALA A 261 -3.23 -8.23 -17.10
CA ALA A 261 -2.80 -9.28 -18.03
C ALA A 261 -3.92 -10.29 -18.29
N THR A 262 -3.80 -11.10 -19.32
CA THR A 262 -4.70 -12.24 -19.62
C THR A 262 -4.25 -13.54 -18.97
N ASN A 263 -3.26 -13.48 -18.07
CA ASN A 263 -2.73 -14.62 -17.34
C ASN A 263 -2.21 -14.20 -15.96
N LEU A 264 -2.16 -15.16 -15.03
CA LEU A 264 -1.72 -14.93 -13.65
C LEU A 264 -0.20 -14.68 -13.51
N SER A 265 0.60 -14.95 -14.54
CA SER A 265 2.04 -14.62 -14.53
C SER A 265 2.34 -13.16 -14.87
N PHE A 266 1.32 -12.39 -15.27
CA PHE A 266 1.47 -11.00 -15.71
C PHE A 266 2.56 -10.82 -16.78
N THR A 267 2.72 -11.83 -17.64
CA THR A 267 3.77 -11.87 -18.66
C THR A 267 3.19 -12.46 -19.96
N PRO A 268 3.07 -11.67 -21.05
CA PRO A 268 3.20 -10.21 -21.07
C PRO A 268 2.07 -9.52 -20.28
N THR A 269 2.33 -8.30 -19.81
CA THR A 269 1.29 -7.40 -19.32
C THR A 269 0.49 -6.81 -20.47
N THR A 270 -0.83 -6.70 -20.33
CA THR A 270 -1.69 -5.94 -21.25
C THR A 270 -1.64 -4.45 -20.97
N THR A 271 -1.47 -4.06 -19.72
CA THR A 271 -1.32 -2.66 -19.29
C THR A 271 -0.37 -2.60 -18.11
N ASP A 272 0.44 -1.56 -18.04
CA ASP A 272 1.30 -1.23 -16.90
C ASP A 272 1.29 0.29 -16.72
N ILE A 273 0.55 0.76 -15.72
CA ILE A 273 0.37 2.18 -15.42
C ILE A 273 1.05 2.47 -14.09
N THR A 274 1.91 3.48 -14.09
CA THR A 274 2.50 4.05 -12.87
C THR A 274 2.06 5.49 -12.71
N ALA A 275 1.66 5.89 -11.50
CA ALA A 275 1.29 7.27 -11.21
C ALA A 275 1.81 7.71 -9.83
N SER A 276 2.32 8.94 -9.75
CA SER A 276 2.72 9.60 -8.50
C SER A 276 1.57 10.44 -7.98
N THR A 277 0.70 9.83 -7.19
CA THR A 277 -0.51 10.44 -6.63
C THR A 277 -0.94 9.73 -5.36
N THR A 278 -1.67 10.45 -4.50
CA THR A 278 -2.34 9.92 -3.31
C THR A 278 -3.64 9.17 -3.66
N ALA A 279 -4.06 9.17 -4.94
CA ALA A 279 -5.29 8.55 -5.39
C ALA A 279 -5.26 7.01 -5.25
N THR A 280 -6.32 6.43 -4.70
CA THR A 280 -6.47 4.98 -4.50
C THR A 280 -7.29 4.29 -5.61
N THR A 281 -7.37 4.96 -6.76
CA THR A 281 -8.06 4.49 -7.96
C THR A 281 -7.17 4.75 -9.16
N SER A 282 -7.13 3.81 -10.10
CA SER A 282 -6.38 3.94 -11.34
C SER A 282 -6.97 5.01 -12.25
N THR A 283 -6.17 5.52 -13.20
CA THR A 283 -6.75 6.09 -14.43
C THR A 283 -7.55 5.02 -15.16
N PRO A 284 -8.58 5.39 -15.97
CA PRO A 284 -9.40 4.39 -16.64
C PRO A 284 -8.54 3.57 -17.61
N ILE A 285 -8.67 2.25 -17.51
CA ILE A 285 -7.97 1.30 -18.36
C ILE A 285 -8.85 1.03 -19.56
N LEU A 286 -8.27 1.21 -20.74
CA LEU A 286 -8.86 0.84 -22.02
C LEU A 286 -8.12 -0.42 -22.51
N PRO A 287 -8.69 -1.62 -22.34
CA PRO A 287 -8.08 -2.85 -22.82
C PRO A 287 -8.20 -2.92 -24.34
N TYR A 288 -7.27 -2.21 -25.00
CA TYR A 288 -7.27 -1.96 -26.44
C TYR A 288 -6.86 -3.20 -27.27
N SER A 289 -6.16 -4.19 -26.67
CA SER A 289 -5.33 -5.10 -27.46
C SER A 289 -5.70 -6.59 -27.46
N THR A 290 -6.47 -7.09 -26.48
CA THR A 290 -6.66 -8.54 -26.30
C THR A 290 -8.05 -9.07 -26.59
N GLY A 291 -9.01 -8.18 -26.87
CA GLY A 291 -10.35 -8.56 -27.33
C GLY A 291 -11.38 -8.74 -26.21
N TYR A 292 -12.62 -8.82 -26.67
CA TYR A 292 -13.82 -9.12 -25.89
C TYR A 292 -13.85 -10.59 -25.43
N SER A 293 -14.71 -10.91 -24.46
CA SER A 293 -14.88 -12.25 -23.87
C SER A 293 -13.58 -12.87 -23.34
N THR A 294 -12.66 -12.02 -22.87
CA THR A 294 -11.36 -12.41 -22.32
C THR A 294 -11.31 -12.07 -20.84
N ASP A 295 -10.83 -13.01 -20.03
CA ASP A 295 -10.60 -12.79 -18.60
C ASP A 295 -9.31 -12.00 -18.40
N TYR A 296 -9.43 -10.89 -17.67
CA TYR A 296 -8.33 -10.03 -17.27
C TYR A 296 -8.05 -10.22 -15.78
N TYR A 297 -6.78 -10.42 -15.48
CA TYR A 297 -6.23 -10.41 -14.15
C TYR A 297 -5.55 -9.06 -13.90
N TRP A 298 -5.63 -8.56 -12.68
CA TRP A 298 -4.98 -7.31 -12.32
C TRP A 298 -4.33 -7.36 -10.95
N ARG A 299 -3.28 -6.55 -10.79
CA ARG A 299 -2.58 -6.38 -9.53
C ARG A 299 -2.15 -4.93 -9.35
N VAL A 300 -2.00 -4.54 -8.09
CA VAL A 300 -1.54 -3.20 -7.69
C VAL A 300 -0.37 -3.29 -6.74
N LYS A 301 0.56 -2.37 -6.91
CA LYS A 301 1.65 -2.06 -5.99
C LYS A 301 1.53 -0.60 -5.58
N VAL A 302 1.69 -0.29 -4.31
CA VAL A 302 1.55 1.08 -3.78
C VAL A 302 2.83 1.50 -3.09
N TRP A 303 3.05 2.80 -3.02
CA TRP A 303 4.15 3.41 -2.27
C TRP A 303 3.60 4.41 -1.25
N ASP A 304 4.26 4.50 -0.11
CA ASP A 304 3.96 5.49 0.92
C ASP A 304 4.71 6.82 0.70
N SER A 305 4.38 7.84 1.49
CA SER A 305 4.98 9.18 1.48
C SER A 305 6.47 9.22 1.81
N GLN A 306 6.99 8.15 2.41
CA GLN A 306 8.38 7.99 2.83
C GLN A 306 9.16 7.10 1.84
N GLY A 307 8.52 6.66 0.76
CA GLY A 307 9.12 5.96 -0.37
C GLY A 307 9.19 4.43 -0.26
N ALA A 308 8.66 3.79 0.79
CA ALA A 308 8.61 2.33 0.81
C ALA A 308 7.45 1.82 -0.05
N SER A 309 7.62 0.59 -0.56
CA SER A 309 6.71 -0.01 -1.54
C SER A 309 6.09 -1.27 -0.99
N SER A 310 4.82 -1.51 -1.31
CA SER A 310 4.12 -2.75 -0.96
C SER A 310 4.62 -3.95 -1.76
N ASN A 311 4.26 -5.15 -1.30
CA ASN A 311 4.17 -6.30 -2.20
C ASN A 311 3.02 -6.10 -3.20
N TRP A 312 3.01 -6.87 -4.29
CA TRP A 312 1.88 -6.89 -5.22
C TRP A 312 0.63 -7.47 -4.55
N ALA A 313 -0.49 -6.75 -4.64
CA ALA A 313 -1.81 -7.24 -4.25
C ALA A 313 -2.62 -7.56 -5.51
N THR A 314 -3.19 -8.77 -5.58
CA THR A 314 -3.95 -9.24 -6.75
C THR A 314 -5.44 -9.08 -6.47
N GLY A 315 -6.16 -8.42 -7.39
CA GLY A 315 -7.60 -8.26 -7.28
C GLY A 315 -8.38 -9.38 -7.95
N SER A 316 -9.71 -9.35 -7.81
CA SER A 316 -10.59 -10.28 -8.51
C SER A 316 -10.48 -10.06 -10.03
N PRO A 317 -10.46 -11.15 -10.83
CA PRO A 317 -10.46 -11.02 -12.28
C PRO A 317 -11.76 -10.39 -12.78
N PHE A 318 -11.72 -9.83 -13.98
CA PHE A 318 -12.88 -9.23 -14.65
C PHE A 318 -12.88 -9.59 -16.14
N THR A 319 -14.07 -9.59 -16.73
CA THR A 319 -14.28 -9.95 -18.14
C THR A 319 -15.05 -8.83 -18.80
N ILE A 320 -14.65 -8.47 -20.02
CA ILE A 320 -15.40 -7.52 -20.85
C ILE A 320 -16.01 -8.31 -21.98
N TYR A 321 -17.33 -8.48 -21.96
CA TYR A 321 -18.02 -9.46 -22.79
C TYR A 321 -18.10 -9.08 -24.27
N HIS A 322 -18.60 -7.88 -24.56
CA HIS A 322 -18.72 -7.31 -25.92
C HIS A 322 -18.97 -5.79 -25.82
N ALA A 323 -19.09 -5.09 -26.96
CA ALA A 323 -19.44 -3.67 -26.99
C ALA A 323 -20.93 -3.46 -26.65
N TYR A 324 -21.29 -2.29 -26.11
CA TYR A 324 -22.69 -1.92 -25.92
C TYR A 324 -23.40 -1.71 -27.28
N PRO A 325 -24.75 -1.80 -27.34
CA PRO A 325 -25.49 -1.57 -28.58
C PRO A 325 -25.23 -0.18 -29.17
N SER A 326 -24.95 -0.13 -30.47
CA SER A 326 -24.87 1.12 -31.23
C SER A 326 -26.25 1.43 -31.81
N VAL A 327 -26.93 2.40 -31.21
CA VAL A 327 -28.33 2.71 -31.55
C VAL A 327 -28.41 3.54 -32.82
N ASP A 328 -29.11 3.02 -33.82
CA ASP A 328 -29.48 3.77 -35.02
C ASP A 328 -30.86 3.35 -35.54
N PHE A 329 -31.51 4.22 -36.29
CA PHE A 329 -32.80 3.91 -36.91
C PHE A 329 -33.14 4.82 -38.09
N SER A 330 -33.94 4.31 -39.01
CA SER A 330 -34.48 5.04 -40.15
C SER A 330 -36.00 5.13 -40.08
N ARG A 331 -36.58 5.93 -40.98
CA ARG A 331 -38.01 6.20 -40.99
C ARG A 331 -38.54 6.47 -42.38
N THR A 332 -39.76 6.02 -42.63
CA THR A 332 -40.49 6.27 -43.88
C THR A 332 -41.93 6.70 -43.57
N PRO A 333 -42.37 7.88 -44.05
CA PRO A 333 -41.64 8.83 -44.90
C PRO A 333 -40.62 9.71 -44.14
N ALA A 334 -39.60 10.20 -44.85
CA ALA A 334 -38.58 11.08 -44.27
C ALA A 334 -39.14 12.45 -43.82
N LYS A 335 -40.25 12.89 -44.39
CA LYS A 335 -40.95 14.14 -44.04
C LYS A 335 -42.45 13.85 -43.94
N PRO A 336 -42.93 13.30 -42.81
CA PRO A 336 -44.32 12.91 -42.67
C PRO A 336 -45.24 14.12 -42.59
N ALA A 337 -46.40 14.05 -43.23
CA ALA A 337 -47.48 14.97 -42.98
C ALA A 337 -48.15 14.70 -41.62
N VAL A 338 -48.79 15.70 -41.04
CA VAL A 338 -49.58 15.53 -39.80
C VAL A 338 -50.61 14.41 -39.95
N GLY A 339 -50.61 13.47 -39.01
CA GLY A 339 -51.46 12.28 -39.00
C GLY A 339 -51.16 11.25 -40.11
N GLU A 340 -50.04 11.37 -40.83
CA GLU A 340 -49.53 10.31 -41.71
C GLU A 340 -48.83 9.23 -40.88
N ILE A 341 -48.98 7.96 -41.26
CA ILE A 341 -48.30 6.85 -40.60
C ILE A 341 -46.81 6.92 -40.91
N VAL A 342 -46.00 6.95 -39.87
CA VAL A 342 -44.54 6.88 -39.94
C VAL A 342 -44.12 5.47 -39.53
N ASN A 343 -43.46 4.77 -40.43
CA ASN A 343 -42.83 3.48 -40.16
C ASN A 343 -41.39 3.73 -39.74
N PHE A 344 -40.99 3.19 -38.60
CA PHE A 344 -39.61 3.20 -38.13
C PHE A 344 -38.98 1.83 -38.35
N THR A 345 -37.74 1.85 -38.83
CA THR A 345 -36.91 0.65 -38.96
C THR A 345 -35.74 0.79 -38.01
N ASP A 346 -35.56 -0.18 -37.13
CA ASP A 346 -34.37 -0.30 -36.31
C ASP A 346 -33.17 -0.65 -37.20
N ASP A 347 -32.12 0.17 -37.13
CA ASP A 347 -30.86 -0.02 -37.83
C ASP A 347 -29.71 -0.18 -36.81
N SER A 348 -30.04 -0.48 -35.55
CA SER A 348 -29.08 -0.61 -34.46
C SER A 348 -28.18 -1.84 -34.64
N THR A 349 -26.95 -1.72 -34.16
CA THR A 349 -25.96 -2.81 -34.15
C THR A 349 -25.77 -3.31 -32.73
N CYS A 350 -26.00 -4.60 -32.50
CA CYS A 350 -25.76 -5.31 -31.24
C CYS A 350 -24.55 -6.25 -31.39
N TYR A 351 -23.84 -6.53 -30.28
CA TYR A 351 -22.53 -7.20 -30.29
C TYR A 351 -22.47 -8.47 -29.43
N ASP A 352 -23.55 -8.81 -28.73
CA ASP A 352 -23.70 -10.00 -27.90
C ASP A 352 -23.79 -11.28 -28.75
N ASP A 353 -24.54 -11.24 -29.86
CA ASP A 353 -24.68 -12.39 -30.75
C ASP A 353 -23.53 -12.56 -31.75
N VAL A 354 -22.94 -11.45 -32.19
CA VAL A 354 -21.89 -11.42 -33.23
C VAL A 354 -20.76 -10.50 -32.79
N SER A 355 -19.56 -11.05 -32.63
CA SER A 355 -18.39 -10.36 -32.06
C SER A 355 -17.93 -9.11 -32.81
N ASN A 356 -18.30 -8.95 -34.09
CA ASN A 356 -17.99 -7.78 -34.92
C ASN A 356 -19.19 -6.84 -35.13
N GLY A 357 -20.27 -7.06 -34.39
CA GLY A 357 -21.53 -6.34 -34.55
C GLY A 357 -22.41 -6.96 -35.63
N GLY A 358 -23.69 -7.07 -35.32
CA GLY A 358 -24.74 -7.48 -36.23
C GLY A 358 -26.04 -6.72 -35.96
N PRO A 359 -27.06 -6.87 -36.81
CA PRO A 359 -28.38 -6.31 -36.54
C PRO A 359 -28.90 -6.82 -35.21
N CYS A 360 -29.40 -5.92 -34.37
CA CYS A 360 -30.17 -6.32 -33.19
C CYS A 360 -31.37 -7.18 -33.61
N ASN A 361 -31.74 -8.15 -32.79
CA ASN A 361 -32.74 -9.16 -33.11
C ASN A 361 -33.82 -9.29 -32.03
N THR A 362 -34.60 -10.35 -32.10
CA THR A 362 -35.77 -10.57 -31.24
C THR A 362 -35.43 -10.90 -29.78
N ASN A 363 -34.18 -11.25 -29.47
CA ASN A 363 -33.72 -11.46 -28.11
C ASN A 363 -33.40 -10.13 -27.40
N ASP A 364 -33.24 -9.05 -28.17
CA ASP A 364 -33.01 -7.71 -27.67
C ASP A 364 -34.33 -7.01 -27.32
N SER A 365 -34.24 -5.98 -26.49
CA SER A 365 -35.38 -5.17 -26.11
C SER A 365 -35.26 -3.72 -26.61
N PHE A 366 -36.37 -3.24 -27.15
CA PHE A 366 -36.49 -1.91 -27.75
C PHE A 366 -37.44 -1.07 -26.93
N ARG A 367 -37.11 0.19 -26.72
CA ARG A 367 -38.02 1.17 -26.11
C ARG A 367 -37.99 2.47 -26.88
N TRP A 368 -39.09 2.72 -27.57
CA TRP A 368 -39.33 3.91 -28.36
C TRP A 368 -40.17 4.92 -27.59
N ASP A 369 -39.79 6.20 -27.66
CA ASP A 369 -40.61 7.32 -27.20
C ASP A 369 -40.77 8.34 -28.36
N PHE A 370 -42.01 8.68 -28.68
CA PHE A 370 -42.39 9.56 -29.79
C PHE A 370 -42.94 10.89 -29.26
N LEU A 371 -42.07 11.89 -29.13
CA LEU A 371 -42.38 13.16 -28.47
C LEU A 371 -42.57 14.31 -29.48
N PRO A 372 -43.43 15.30 -29.18
CA PRO A 372 -44.29 15.39 -27.99
C PRO A 372 -45.64 14.68 -28.13
N ASP A 373 -46.08 14.38 -29.36
CA ASP A 373 -47.47 14.04 -29.69
C ASP A 373 -47.59 12.83 -30.64
N GLY A 374 -46.73 11.83 -30.45
CA GLY A 374 -46.85 10.54 -31.12
C GLY A 374 -48.10 9.78 -30.68
N ASN A 375 -48.76 9.07 -31.60
CA ASN A 375 -49.85 8.15 -31.31
C ASN A 375 -49.65 6.81 -32.06
N PRO A 376 -49.31 5.70 -31.36
CA PRO A 376 -49.05 5.64 -29.91
C PRO A 376 -47.82 6.46 -29.50
N ALA A 377 -47.77 6.91 -28.24
CA ALA A 377 -46.70 7.77 -27.73
C ALA A 377 -45.38 7.04 -27.43
N SER A 378 -45.44 5.71 -27.31
CA SER A 378 -44.27 4.84 -27.11
C SER A 378 -44.51 3.47 -27.73
N SER A 379 -43.45 2.68 -27.91
CA SER A 379 -43.54 1.30 -28.37
C SER A 379 -42.40 0.44 -27.82
N ARG A 380 -42.62 -0.87 -27.75
CA ARG A 380 -41.58 -1.87 -27.46
C ARG A 380 -41.29 -2.82 -28.63
N VAL A 381 -41.95 -2.61 -29.76
CA VAL A 381 -41.72 -3.37 -30.98
C VAL A 381 -40.46 -2.84 -31.65
N GLN A 382 -39.62 -3.72 -32.20
CA GLN A 382 -38.37 -3.35 -32.89
C GLN A 382 -38.60 -2.33 -34.00
N ASN A 383 -39.57 -2.60 -34.88
CA ASN A 383 -39.92 -1.75 -36.02
C ASN A 383 -41.35 -1.18 -35.84
N PRO A 384 -41.53 -0.12 -35.03
CA PRO A 384 -42.85 0.38 -34.69
C PRO A 384 -43.41 1.36 -35.75
N THR A 385 -44.69 1.65 -35.61
CA THR A 385 -45.36 2.73 -36.36
C THR A 385 -45.96 3.74 -35.41
N THR A 386 -45.95 5.03 -35.77
CA THR A 386 -46.69 6.08 -35.05
C THR A 386 -47.19 7.16 -36.01
N THR A 387 -48.01 8.07 -35.50
CA THR A 387 -48.48 9.27 -36.19
C THR A 387 -48.20 10.50 -35.32
N PHE A 388 -48.01 11.68 -35.93
CA PHE A 388 -47.84 12.94 -35.17
C PHE A 388 -49.02 13.88 -35.39
N ALA A 389 -49.55 14.44 -34.30
CA ALA A 389 -50.78 15.24 -34.32
C ALA A 389 -50.60 16.71 -34.78
N SER A 390 -49.38 17.25 -34.71
CA SER A 390 -49.07 18.64 -35.04
C SER A 390 -47.84 18.78 -35.93
N THR A 391 -47.72 19.91 -36.61
CA THR A 391 -46.54 20.23 -37.43
C THR A 391 -45.33 20.56 -36.56
N GLY A 392 -44.15 20.64 -37.18
CA GLY A 392 -42.91 21.05 -36.54
C GLY A 392 -42.04 19.88 -36.07
N SER A 393 -41.05 20.21 -35.25
CA SER A 393 -40.02 19.29 -34.78
C SER A 393 -40.60 18.23 -33.83
N LYS A 394 -40.25 16.97 -34.09
CA LYS A 394 -40.60 15.78 -33.30
C LYS A 394 -39.31 15.07 -32.92
N THR A 395 -39.22 14.67 -31.67
CA THR A 395 -38.06 13.94 -31.14
C THR A 395 -38.45 12.48 -30.99
N VAL A 396 -37.73 11.62 -31.68
CA VAL A 396 -37.86 10.17 -31.56
C VAL A 396 -36.67 9.66 -30.79
N LYS A 397 -36.92 8.99 -29.67
CA LYS A 397 -35.90 8.34 -28.86
C LYS A 397 -36.05 6.83 -28.98
N LEU A 398 -34.93 6.15 -29.08
CA LEU A 398 -34.83 4.70 -29.06
C LEU A 398 -33.83 4.31 -27.97
N LYS A 399 -34.21 3.44 -27.05
CA LYS A 399 -33.27 2.72 -26.18
C LYS A 399 -33.25 1.26 -26.62
N VAL A 400 -32.07 0.75 -26.95
CA VAL A 400 -31.83 -0.67 -27.23
C VAL A 400 -31.10 -1.27 -26.04
N THR A 401 -31.52 -2.45 -25.61
CA THR A 401 -30.86 -3.25 -24.57
C THR A 401 -30.70 -4.66 -25.11
N ASP A 402 -29.46 -5.13 -25.16
CA ASP A 402 -29.15 -6.48 -25.64
C ASP A 402 -29.49 -7.57 -24.62
N SER A 403 -29.25 -8.83 -24.99
CA SER A 403 -29.60 -9.98 -24.15
C SER A 403 -28.75 -10.13 -22.89
N ASP A 404 -27.55 -9.54 -22.87
CA ASP A 404 -26.65 -9.45 -21.72
C ASP A 404 -26.95 -8.24 -20.80
N ASN A 405 -28.02 -7.49 -21.11
CA ASN A 405 -28.52 -6.30 -20.39
C ASN A 405 -27.65 -5.04 -20.54
N PHE A 406 -26.79 -4.95 -21.53
CA PHE A 406 -26.11 -3.71 -21.86
C PHE A 406 -27.03 -2.84 -22.72
N SER A 407 -27.06 -1.53 -22.45
CA SER A 407 -28.10 -0.67 -23.01
C SER A 407 -27.61 0.70 -23.40
N CYS A 408 -28.08 1.18 -24.54
CA CYS A 408 -27.78 2.52 -25.02
C CYS A 408 -29.01 3.28 -25.52
N PRO A 409 -29.07 4.60 -25.28
CA PRO A 409 -30.06 5.48 -25.89
C PRO A 409 -29.53 6.10 -27.18
N GLY A 410 -30.42 6.30 -28.15
CA GLY A 410 -30.22 7.10 -29.35
C GLY A 410 -31.43 7.99 -29.60
N GLN A 411 -31.24 9.07 -30.36
CA GLN A 411 -32.34 9.95 -30.75
C GLN A 411 -32.14 10.59 -32.12
N LYS A 412 -33.24 10.80 -32.84
CA LYS A 412 -33.27 11.60 -34.07
C LYS A 412 -34.42 12.60 -34.02
N ILE A 413 -34.19 13.75 -34.63
CA ILE A 413 -35.19 14.79 -34.78
C ILE A 413 -35.77 14.73 -36.20
N LEU A 414 -37.09 14.85 -36.30
CA LEU A 414 -37.80 14.95 -37.57
C LEU A 414 -38.75 16.12 -37.60
N ASN A 415 -39.12 16.57 -38.80
CA ASN A 415 -40.11 17.63 -38.97
C ASN A 415 -41.38 17.08 -39.61
N ALA A 416 -42.48 17.14 -38.86
CA ALA A 416 -43.82 16.86 -39.38
C ALA A 416 -44.35 18.09 -40.13
N GLN A 417 -44.84 17.89 -41.36
CA GLN A 417 -45.30 18.96 -42.24
C GLN A 417 -46.82 19.02 -42.31
N SER A 418 -47.35 20.15 -42.77
CA SER A 418 -48.78 20.25 -43.08
C SER A 418 -49.15 19.23 -44.15
N ARG A 419 -50.37 18.68 -44.07
CA ARG A 419 -50.91 17.87 -45.17
C ARG A 419 -50.94 18.69 -46.45
N LEU A 420 -50.51 18.09 -47.55
CA LEU A 420 -50.75 18.68 -48.88
C LEU A 420 -52.26 18.69 -49.14
N PRO A 421 -52.79 19.75 -49.78
CA PRO A 421 -54.21 19.80 -50.13
C PRO A 421 -54.54 18.69 -51.14
N GLU A 422 -55.69 18.04 -50.95
CA GLU A 422 -56.25 17.13 -51.95
C GLU A 422 -56.96 17.95 -53.02
N TRP A 423 -56.50 17.85 -54.28
CA TRP A 423 -57.22 18.43 -55.41
C TRP A 423 -58.33 17.47 -55.86
N LYS A 424 -59.55 18.01 -55.94
CA LYS A 424 -60.71 17.33 -56.52
C LYS A 424 -61.01 17.97 -57.88
N GLU A 425 -60.80 17.21 -58.95
CA GLU A 425 -61.17 17.66 -60.29
C GLU A 425 -62.70 17.71 -60.42
N ILE A 426 -63.21 18.83 -60.94
CA ILE A 426 -64.63 19.06 -61.21
C ILE A 426 -64.79 19.20 -62.72
N LYS A 427 -65.73 18.45 -63.31
CA LYS A 427 -65.98 18.51 -64.76
C LYS A 427 -66.41 19.93 -65.16
N PRO A 428 -65.83 20.53 -66.22
CA PRO A 428 -66.34 21.77 -66.80
C PRO A 428 -67.76 21.55 -67.31
N PHE A 429 -68.65 22.52 -67.06
CA PHE A 429 -70.07 22.50 -67.42
C PHE A 429 -70.31 22.47 -68.93
#